data_AF-A0A0D0NT23-F1
#
_entry.id   AF-A0A0D0NT23-F1
#
_cell.length_a   1.000
_cell.length_b   1.000
_cell.length_c   1.000
_cell.angle_alpha   90.00
_cell.angle_beta   90.00
_cell.angle_gamma   90.00
#
_symmetry.space_group_name_H-M   'P 1'
#
loop_
_entity.id
_entity.type
_entity.pdbx_description
1 polymer ?
#
loop_
_entity_poly.entity_id
_entity_poly.type
_entity_poly.pdbx_seq_one_letter_code
_entity_poly.pdbx_strand_id
1 'polypeptide(L)'
;MSRDESSAQRAARLRLGRLPGYVRQPDPARRGGEDGRAYKKGWEVRFTARSEEEITEIRELVTAAGFAPARPFFKGHQLIQPVYGIAAVQAYLAARETVEETGRIRRTAGIPEQSRREPDSVAAARAAETAAAEAATEAAAQAGARNAVEPGIRSEGSSAALRPVRKAGGPEVH
;
A
#
# COMPACT_ATOMS: atom_id res chain seq x y z
N MET A 1 31.51 16.50 -8.09
CA MET A 1 30.14 16.26 -7.61
C MET A 1 29.27 15.39 -8.56
N SER A 2 29.72 14.94 -9.74
CA SER A 2 28.79 14.42 -10.78
C SER A 2 28.60 12.89 -10.92
N ARG A 3 29.40 12.04 -10.24
CA ARG A 3 29.36 10.59 -10.51
C ARG A 3 28.18 9.88 -9.84
N ASP A 4 27.84 10.29 -8.63
CA ASP A 4 26.73 9.71 -7.86
C ASP A 4 25.37 10.11 -8.43
N GLU A 5 25.24 11.36 -8.89
CA GLU A 5 24.02 11.84 -9.56
C GLU A 5 23.75 11.05 -10.85
N SER A 6 24.79 10.79 -11.66
CA SER A 6 24.69 9.95 -12.86
C SER A 6 24.33 8.49 -12.52
N SER A 7 24.83 7.97 -11.40
CA SER A 7 24.57 6.59 -10.97
C SER A 7 23.14 6.42 -10.45
N ALA A 8 22.67 7.36 -9.62
CA ALA A 8 21.29 7.41 -9.13
C ALA A 8 20.30 7.61 -10.27
N GLN A 9 20.60 8.51 -11.21
CA GLN A 9 19.78 8.72 -12.41
C GLN A 9 19.71 7.47 -13.28
N ARG A 10 20.84 6.77 -13.48
CA ARG A 10 20.87 5.49 -14.21
C ARG A 10 20.02 4.42 -13.49
N ALA A 11 20.11 4.33 -12.17
CA ALA A 11 19.29 3.41 -11.38
C ALA A 11 17.79 3.74 -11.49
N ALA A 12 17.42 5.01 -11.46
CA ALA A 12 16.05 5.47 -11.67
C ALA A 12 15.53 5.08 -13.07
N ARG A 13 16.34 5.26 -14.12
CA ARG A 13 15.99 4.83 -15.50
C ARG A 13 15.73 3.33 -15.58
N LEU A 14 16.54 2.50 -14.94
CA LEU A 14 16.30 1.05 -14.90
C LEU A 14 14.97 0.69 -14.21
N ARG A 15 14.61 1.43 -13.15
CA ARG A 15 13.33 1.24 -12.45
C ARG A 15 12.14 1.67 -13.31
N LEU A 16 12.28 2.69 -14.18
CA LEU A 16 11.21 3.07 -15.12
C LEU A 16 10.75 1.90 -15.97
N GLY A 17 11.66 1.03 -16.42
CA GLY A 17 11.32 -0.16 -17.23
C GLY A 17 10.44 -1.19 -16.52
N ARG A 18 10.23 -1.06 -15.21
CA ARG A 18 9.33 -1.93 -14.43
C ARG A 18 7.93 -1.34 -14.27
N LEU A 19 7.77 -0.05 -14.53
CA LEU A 19 6.50 0.62 -14.35
C LEU A 19 5.49 0.22 -15.44
N PRO A 20 4.21 0.05 -15.07
CA PRO A 20 3.15 -0.16 -16.04
C PRO A 20 2.97 1.09 -16.89
N GLY A 21 3.14 0.94 -18.21
CA GLY A 21 3.03 2.04 -19.15
C GLY A 21 3.09 1.58 -20.59
N TYR A 22 2.71 2.49 -21.49
CA TYR A 22 2.75 2.25 -22.93
C TYR A 22 3.29 3.47 -23.67
N VAL A 23 3.89 3.19 -24.83
CA VAL A 23 4.51 4.21 -25.67
C VAL A 23 3.55 4.57 -26.79
N ARG A 24 3.37 5.86 -27.02
CA ARG A 24 2.78 6.39 -28.23
C ARG A 24 3.91 6.82 -29.16
N GLN A 25 4.14 6.04 -30.20
CA GLN A 25 5.13 6.35 -31.23
C GLN A 25 4.45 7.02 -32.43
N PRO A 26 5.03 8.09 -32.97
CA PRO A 26 4.61 8.61 -34.27
C PRO A 26 4.90 7.56 -35.34
N ASP A 27 3.95 7.39 -36.25
CA ASP A 27 4.08 6.53 -37.41
C ASP A 27 5.06 7.18 -38.42
N PRO A 28 6.21 6.56 -38.69
CA PRO A 28 7.24 7.14 -39.56
C PRO A 28 6.79 7.24 -41.01
N ALA A 29 5.97 6.30 -41.51
CA ALA A 29 5.46 6.32 -42.88
C ALA A 29 4.52 7.52 -43.09
N ARG A 30 3.67 7.80 -42.09
CA ARG A 30 2.76 8.96 -42.13
C ARG A 30 3.45 10.30 -41.91
N ARG A 31 4.56 10.31 -41.18
CA ARG A 31 5.36 11.53 -40.95
C ARG A 31 6.22 11.88 -42.16
N GLY A 32 6.67 10.90 -42.95
CA GLY A 32 7.48 11.10 -44.16
C GLY A 32 6.68 11.30 -45.45
N GLY A 33 5.37 11.02 -45.45
CA GLY A 33 4.49 11.21 -46.62
C GLY A 33 4.07 12.66 -46.86
N GLU A 34 3.30 12.87 -47.94
CA GLU A 34 2.78 14.19 -48.38
C GLU A 34 2.05 14.95 -47.25
N ASP A 35 1.27 14.23 -46.43
CA ASP A 35 0.54 14.78 -45.28
C ASP A 35 1.35 14.88 -43.98
N GLY A 36 2.67 14.67 -44.04
CA GLY A 36 3.54 14.65 -42.86
C GLY A 36 3.48 15.93 -42.03
N ARG A 37 3.24 17.08 -42.69
CA ARG A 37 3.04 18.39 -42.03
C ARG A 37 1.75 18.47 -41.21
N ALA A 38 0.71 17.71 -41.59
CA ALA A 38 -0.55 17.62 -40.85
C ALA A 38 -0.48 16.60 -39.69
N TYR A 39 0.53 15.73 -39.66
CA TYR A 39 0.68 14.69 -38.65
C TYR A 39 1.26 15.21 -37.31
N LYS A 40 0.36 15.62 -36.41
CA LYS A 40 0.70 16.26 -35.12
C LYS A 40 1.01 15.30 -33.96
N LYS A 41 1.15 13.98 -34.20
CA LYS A 41 1.44 13.03 -33.12
C LYS A 41 2.93 13.07 -32.77
N GLY A 42 3.23 13.17 -31.47
CA GLY A 42 4.59 13.18 -30.92
C GLY A 42 4.94 11.89 -30.18
N TRP A 43 6.21 11.81 -29.76
CA TRP A 43 6.73 10.76 -28.89
C TRP A 43 6.29 10.98 -27.45
N GLU A 44 5.62 10.00 -26.86
CA GLU A 44 5.09 10.09 -25.51
C GLU A 44 5.13 8.71 -24.83
N VAL A 45 5.52 8.67 -23.56
CA VAL A 45 5.29 7.53 -22.67
C VAL A 45 4.13 7.87 -21.74
N ARG A 46 3.20 6.95 -21.58
CA ARG A 46 2.08 7.07 -20.64
C ARG A 46 2.20 6.01 -19.58
N PHE A 47 2.54 6.43 -18.36
CA PHE A 47 2.53 5.56 -17.19
C PHE A 47 1.11 5.51 -16.62
N THR A 48 0.69 4.33 -16.19
CA THR A 48 -0.63 4.09 -15.62
C THR A 48 -0.49 3.82 -14.12
N ALA A 49 -1.30 4.48 -13.30
CA ALA A 49 -1.39 4.28 -11.86
C ALA A 49 -2.83 3.91 -11.47
N ARG A 50 -2.97 3.19 -10.37
CA ARG A 50 -4.24 2.79 -9.75
C ARG A 50 -4.64 3.67 -8.58
N SER A 51 -3.69 4.41 -7.99
CA SER A 51 -3.92 5.32 -6.88
C SER A 51 -3.15 6.63 -7.02
N GLU A 52 -3.43 7.59 -6.15
CA GLU A 52 -2.74 8.89 -6.10
C GLU A 52 -1.32 8.78 -5.53
N GLU A 53 -1.09 7.82 -4.64
CA GLU A 53 0.23 7.50 -4.11
C GLU A 53 1.11 6.97 -5.24
N GLU A 54 0.61 5.99 -6.01
CA GLU A 54 1.34 5.42 -7.14
C GLU A 54 1.70 6.48 -8.20
N ILE A 55 0.81 7.45 -8.49
CA ILE A 55 1.13 8.49 -9.48
C ILE A 55 2.24 9.41 -8.96
N THR A 56 2.27 9.66 -7.66
CA THR A 56 3.28 10.50 -7.00
C THR A 56 4.64 9.83 -7.06
N GLU A 57 4.70 8.54 -6.71
CA GLU A 57 5.91 7.72 -6.84
C GLU A 57 6.44 7.67 -8.28
N ILE A 58 5.55 7.45 -9.26
CA ILE A 58 5.91 7.48 -10.68
C ILE A 58 6.51 8.85 -11.05
N ARG A 59 5.90 9.94 -10.59
CA ARG A 59 6.34 11.30 -10.90
C ARG A 59 7.73 11.60 -10.31
N GLU A 60 7.97 11.20 -9.07
CA GLU A 60 9.28 11.30 -8.43
C GLU A 60 10.33 10.48 -9.17
N LEU A 61 10.01 9.24 -9.55
CA LEU A 61 10.93 8.37 -10.28
C LEU A 61 11.27 8.92 -11.67
N VAL A 62 10.29 9.45 -12.39
CA VAL A 62 10.49 10.12 -13.68
C VAL A 62 11.42 11.33 -13.53
N THR A 63 11.22 12.12 -12.47
CA THR A 63 12.07 13.28 -12.17
C THR A 63 13.50 12.85 -11.83
N ALA A 64 13.66 11.83 -10.98
CA ALA A 64 14.96 11.26 -10.63
C ALA A 64 15.69 10.64 -11.84
N ALA A 65 14.96 10.13 -12.83
CA ALA A 65 15.51 9.65 -14.09
C ALA A 65 15.96 10.78 -15.05
N GLY A 66 15.68 12.04 -14.69
CA GLY A 66 16.04 13.24 -15.45
C GLY A 66 15.00 13.66 -16.48
N PHE A 67 13.75 13.22 -16.35
CA PHE A 67 12.67 13.60 -17.26
C PHE A 67 11.68 14.53 -16.58
N ALA A 68 10.98 15.35 -17.37
CA ALA A 68 9.95 16.24 -16.88
C ALA A 68 8.56 15.60 -17.06
N PRO A 69 7.90 15.13 -15.98
CA PRO A 69 6.53 14.65 -16.06
C PRO A 69 5.57 15.80 -16.34
N ALA A 70 4.61 15.59 -17.24
CA ALA A 70 3.53 16.55 -17.48
C ALA A 70 2.40 16.39 -16.43
N ARG A 71 1.31 17.15 -16.56
CA ARG A 71 0.19 17.06 -15.61
C ARG A 71 -0.49 15.68 -15.71
N PRO A 72 -0.65 14.94 -14.60
CA PRO A 72 -1.43 13.70 -14.59
C PRO A 72 -2.90 13.94 -14.94
N PHE A 73 -3.55 12.95 -15.54
CA PHE A 73 -4.97 13.01 -15.87
C PHE A 73 -5.65 11.65 -15.74
N PHE A 74 -6.95 11.64 -15.48
CA PHE A 74 -7.73 10.41 -15.43
C PHE A 74 -8.15 9.96 -16.83
N LYS A 75 -8.02 8.66 -17.08
CA LYS A 75 -8.57 7.95 -18.24
C LYS A 75 -9.47 6.83 -17.74
N GLY A 76 -10.78 7.11 -17.66
CA GLY A 76 -11.71 6.23 -16.96
C GLY A 76 -11.31 6.13 -15.49
N HIS A 77 -11.11 4.91 -14.99
CA HIS A 77 -10.66 4.65 -13.61
C HIS A 77 -9.13 4.63 -13.44
N GLN A 78 -8.36 4.87 -14.50
CA GLN A 78 -6.90 4.84 -14.45
C GLN A 78 -6.35 6.27 -14.38
N LEU A 79 -5.31 6.46 -13.57
CA LEU A 79 -4.58 7.72 -13.51
C LEU A 79 -3.35 7.63 -14.41
N ILE A 80 -3.19 8.58 -15.33
CA ILE A 80 -2.16 8.54 -16.37
C ILE A 80 -1.15 9.67 -16.14
N GLN A 81 0.13 9.32 -16.06
CA GLN A 81 1.25 10.27 -16.06
C GLN A 81 1.89 10.28 -17.46
N PRO A 82 1.63 11.32 -18.27
CA PRO A 82 2.30 11.50 -19.54
C PRO A 82 3.72 12.04 -19.37
N VAL A 83 4.64 11.56 -20.19
CA VAL A 83 6.01 12.07 -20.33
C VAL A 83 6.31 12.22 -21.81
N TYR A 84 6.62 13.45 -22.24
CA TYR A 84 6.87 13.77 -23.63
C TYR A 84 8.36 13.67 -23.99
N GLY A 85 8.62 13.34 -25.25
CA GLY A 85 9.96 13.41 -25.84
C GLY A 85 10.52 12.06 -26.22
N ILE A 86 11.33 12.06 -27.29
CA ILE A 86 11.95 10.85 -27.82
C ILE A 86 12.93 10.21 -26.82
N ALA A 87 13.66 11.02 -26.06
CA ALA A 87 14.61 10.53 -25.05
C ALA A 87 13.92 9.73 -23.94
N ALA A 88 12.74 10.17 -23.50
CA ALA A 88 11.96 9.45 -22.49
C ALA A 88 11.46 8.11 -23.03
N VAL A 89 10.98 8.09 -24.28
CA VAL A 89 10.56 6.85 -24.96
C VAL A 89 11.71 5.86 -25.07
N GLN A 90 12.86 6.31 -25.57
CA GLN A 90 14.05 5.46 -25.74
C GLN A 90 14.55 4.91 -24.41
N ALA A 91 14.62 5.75 -23.37
CA ALA A 91 15.06 5.32 -22.04
C ALA A 91 14.10 4.29 -21.43
N TYR A 92 12.79 4.48 -21.59
CA TYR A 92 11.80 3.52 -21.10
C TYR A 92 11.91 2.17 -21.82
N LEU A 93 12.00 2.18 -23.16
CA LEU A 93 12.12 0.95 -23.96
C LEU A 93 13.42 0.20 -23.65
N ALA A 94 14.56 0.90 -23.58
CA ALA A 94 15.85 0.30 -23.23
C ALA A 94 15.83 -0.30 -21.80
N ALA A 95 15.20 0.40 -20.85
CA ALA A 95 15.05 -0.11 -19.49
C ALA A 95 14.15 -1.36 -19.44
N ARG A 96 13.05 -1.37 -20.21
CA ARG A 96 12.17 -2.55 -20.33
C ARG A 96 12.92 -3.76 -20.86
N GLU A 97 13.66 -3.58 -21.95
CA GLU A 97 14.48 -4.64 -22.55
C GLU A 97 15.50 -5.19 -21.54
N THR A 98 16.18 -4.31 -20.81
CA THR A 98 17.14 -4.70 -19.77
C THR A 98 16.48 -5.54 -18.65
N VAL A 99 15.28 -5.15 -18.22
CA VAL A 99 14.51 -5.87 -17.18
C VAL A 99 14.03 -7.23 -17.69
N GLU A 100 13.53 -7.28 -18.93
CA GLU A 100 13.05 -8.51 -19.58
C GLU A 100 14.20 -9.49 -19.83
N GLU A 101 15.36 -9.00 -20.27
CA GLU A 101 16.57 -9.80 -20.45
C GLU A 101 17.09 -10.33 -19.12
N THR A 102 17.15 -9.50 -18.08
CA THR A 102 17.51 -9.95 -16.72
C THR A 102 16.54 -11.02 -16.23
N GLY A 103 15.23 -10.85 -16.48
CA GLY A 103 14.20 -11.84 -16.13
C GLY A 103 14.32 -13.13 -16.96
N ARG A 104 14.75 -13.06 -18.22
CA ARG A 104 15.02 -14.22 -19.08
C ARG A 104 16.26 -14.97 -18.58
N ILE A 105 17.35 -14.27 -18.33
CA ILE A 105 18.60 -14.85 -17.80
C ILE A 105 18.32 -15.55 -16.46
N ARG A 106 17.58 -14.92 -15.54
CA ARG A 106 17.19 -15.57 -14.26
C ARG A 106 16.37 -16.84 -14.45
N ARG A 107 15.48 -16.88 -15.45
CA ARG A 107 14.66 -18.06 -15.77
C ARG A 107 15.48 -19.16 -16.44
N THR A 108 16.41 -18.81 -17.34
CA THR A 108 17.23 -19.76 -18.09
C THR A 108 18.40 -20.31 -17.27
N ALA A 109 18.99 -19.50 -16.38
CA ALA A 109 20.15 -19.88 -15.59
C ALA A 109 19.82 -20.85 -14.42
N GLY A 110 18.55 -21.23 -14.22
CA GLY A 110 18.18 -22.22 -13.20
C GLY A 110 18.74 -21.93 -11.80
N ILE A 111 18.96 -20.65 -11.48
CA ILE A 111 19.50 -20.25 -10.17
C ILE A 111 18.41 -20.63 -9.16
N PRO A 112 18.69 -21.53 -8.19
CA PRO A 112 17.69 -21.92 -7.23
C PRO A 112 17.20 -20.64 -6.56
N GLU A 113 15.89 -20.50 -6.55
CA GLU A 113 15.14 -19.58 -5.72
C GLU A 113 15.75 -19.67 -4.33
N GLN A 114 16.70 -18.77 -4.02
CA GLN A 114 17.35 -18.74 -2.74
C GLN A 114 16.22 -18.54 -1.78
N SER A 115 15.94 -19.63 -1.05
CA SER A 115 14.91 -19.77 -0.07
C SER A 115 14.77 -18.43 0.61
N ARG A 116 13.55 -17.89 0.53
CA ARG A 116 13.01 -17.06 1.59
C ARG A 116 13.54 -17.65 2.89
N ARG A 117 14.63 -17.07 3.40
CA ARG A 117 14.88 -17.07 4.83
C ARG A 117 13.79 -16.14 5.31
N GLU A 118 12.61 -16.73 5.52
CA GLU A 118 11.56 -16.17 6.33
C GLU A 118 12.28 -15.51 7.50
N PRO A 119 12.21 -14.18 7.67
CA PRO A 119 12.64 -13.64 8.94
C PRO A 119 11.71 -14.30 9.97
N ASP A 120 12.30 -14.91 10.98
CA ASP A 120 11.67 -15.49 12.17
C ASP A 120 10.67 -14.52 12.89
N SER A 121 10.46 -13.31 12.34
CA SER A 121 9.58 -12.26 12.83
C SER A 121 8.09 -12.55 12.64
N VAL A 122 7.66 -13.31 11.62
CA VAL A 122 6.22 -13.56 11.39
C VAL A 122 5.71 -14.72 12.25
N ALA A 123 6.54 -15.75 12.46
CA ALA A 123 6.24 -16.86 13.38
C ALA A 123 6.28 -16.39 14.85
N ALA A 124 7.26 -15.56 15.23
CA ALA A 124 7.30 -14.96 16.56
C ALA A 124 6.09 -14.03 16.82
N ALA A 125 5.65 -13.26 15.82
CA ALA A 125 4.47 -12.41 15.95
C ALA A 125 3.18 -13.23 16.14
N ARG A 126 3.00 -14.31 15.36
CA ARG A 126 1.85 -15.23 15.50
C ARG A 126 1.85 -15.95 16.85
N ALA A 127 3.02 -16.37 17.35
CA ALA A 127 3.15 -17.04 18.64
C ALA A 127 2.86 -16.09 19.82
N ALA A 128 3.30 -14.83 19.73
CA ALA A 128 2.97 -13.80 20.72
C ALA A 128 1.48 -13.45 20.73
N GLU A 129 0.83 -13.45 19.56
CA GLU A 129 -0.61 -13.19 19.42
C GLU A 129 -1.45 -14.33 20.01
N THR A 130 -1.06 -15.59 19.81
CA THR A 130 -1.71 -16.74 20.46
C THR A 130 -1.48 -16.78 21.97
N ALA A 131 -0.29 -16.43 22.45
CA ALA A 131 -0.01 -16.37 23.90
C ALA A 131 -0.78 -15.25 24.61
N ALA A 132 -0.97 -14.10 23.96
CA ALA A 132 -1.80 -13.02 24.48
C ALA A 132 -3.29 -13.40 24.55
N ALA A 133 -3.78 -14.17 23.57
CA ALA A 133 -5.15 -14.68 23.57
C ALA A 133 -5.38 -15.73 24.68
N GLU A 134 -4.44 -16.64 24.89
CA GLU A 134 -4.53 -17.65 25.96
C GLU A 134 -4.46 -17.02 27.36
N ALA A 135 -3.56 -16.05 27.58
CA ALA A 135 -3.47 -15.32 28.85
C ALA A 135 -4.74 -14.51 29.16
N ALA A 136 -5.41 -13.94 28.16
CA ALA A 136 -6.69 -13.27 28.34
C ALA A 136 -7.82 -14.25 28.71
N THR A 137 -7.76 -15.48 28.20
CA THR A 137 -8.74 -16.53 28.48
C THR A 137 -8.53 -17.11 29.89
N GLU A 138 -7.28 -17.30 30.33
CA GLU A 138 -6.96 -17.70 31.70
C GLU A 138 -7.28 -16.61 32.74
N ALA A 139 -7.05 -15.33 32.42
CA ALA A 139 -7.43 -14.22 33.31
C ALA A 139 -8.95 -14.12 33.48
N ALA A 140 -9.73 -14.37 32.43
CA ALA A 140 -11.19 -14.44 32.51
C ALA A 140 -11.67 -15.66 33.34
N ALA A 141 -10.98 -16.81 33.23
CA ALA A 141 -11.28 -17.99 34.03
C ALA A 141 -10.94 -17.81 35.53
N GLN A 142 -9.82 -17.15 35.86
CA GLN A 142 -9.46 -16.82 37.25
C GLN A 142 -10.38 -15.76 37.87
N ALA A 143 -10.94 -14.83 37.09
CA ALA A 143 -11.93 -13.88 37.57
C ALA A 143 -13.29 -14.54 37.88
N GLY A 144 -13.67 -15.58 37.13
CA GLY A 144 -14.87 -16.38 37.40
C GLY A 144 -14.74 -17.29 38.65
N ALA A 145 -13.53 -17.77 38.94
CA ALA A 145 -13.28 -18.67 40.08
C ALA A 145 -13.17 -17.97 41.45
N ARG A 146 -13.10 -16.63 41.51
CA ARG A 146 -13.03 -15.87 42.79
C ARG A 146 -14.39 -15.55 43.40
N ASN A 147 -15.50 -15.92 42.75
CA ASN A 147 -16.86 -15.64 43.22
C ASN A 147 -17.65 -16.87 43.70
N ALA A 148 -16.97 -18.01 43.90
CA ALA A 148 -17.54 -19.18 44.54
C ALA A 148 -16.51 -19.75 45.50
N VAL A 149 -16.95 -20.10 46.73
CA VAL A 149 -16.19 -20.55 47.93
C VAL A 149 -15.94 -19.33 48.87
N GLU A 150 -16.57 -19.18 50.04
CA GLU A 150 -17.20 -20.18 50.93
C GLU A 150 -17.97 -19.57 52.16
N PRO A 151 -18.33 -20.31 53.24
CA PRO A 151 -19.68 -20.71 53.63
C PRO A 151 -20.25 -19.98 54.88
N GLY A 152 -21.51 -20.28 55.22
CA GLY A 152 -22.27 -19.59 56.28
C GLY A 152 -22.06 -20.07 57.72
N ILE A 153 -22.50 -19.25 58.67
CA ILE A 153 -22.90 -19.63 60.04
C ILE A 153 -24.17 -18.85 60.43
N ARG A 154 -25.12 -19.56 61.05
CA ARG A 154 -26.48 -19.14 61.46
C ARG A 154 -26.47 -18.26 62.72
N SER A 155 -27.49 -17.41 62.85
CA SER A 155 -28.17 -17.18 64.13
C SER A 155 -29.59 -16.66 63.88
N GLU A 156 -30.56 -17.33 64.49
CA GLU A 156 -31.98 -16.98 64.52
C GLU A 156 -32.26 -15.75 65.41
N GLY A 157 -33.42 -15.14 65.21
CA GLY A 157 -34.27 -14.70 66.33
C GLY A 157 -34.69 -13.24 66.39
N SER A 158 -36.00 -13.01 66.17
CA SER A 158 -36.84 -11.94 66.74
C SER A 158 -36.56 -10.48 66.37
N SER A 159 -37.52 -9.56 66.28
CA SER A 159 -38.99 -9.52 66.24
C SER A 159 -39.34 -8.02 66.18
N ALA A 160 -40.54 -7.71 65.67
CA ALA A 160 -41.30 -6.45 65.88
C ALA A 160 -40.68 -5.15 65.31
N ALA A 161 -41.21 -4.63 64.20
CA ALA A 161 -42.36 -3.71 64.15
C ALA A 161 -42.03 -2.26 64.55
N LEU A 162 -42.18 -1.33 63.60
CA LEU A 162 -42.99 -0.11 63.74
C LEU A 162 -43.00 0.69 62.42
N ARG A 163 -44.22 0.99 61.96
CA ARG A 163 -44.64 1.89 60.87
C ARG A 163 -44.44 3.38 61.32
N PRO A 164 -45.03 4.39 60.64
CA PRO A 164 -44.93 4.89 59.25
C PRO A 164 -44.66 6.43 59.26
N VAL A 165 -45.16 7.15 58.22
CA VAL A 165 -45.48 8.61 58.15
C VAL A 165 -44.31 9.51 57.66
N ARG A 166 -44.42 10.48 56.73
CA ARG A 166 -45.47 11.19 55.94
C ARG A 166 -44.77 11.80 54.68
N LYS A 167 -45.43 11.94 53.51
CA LYS A 167 -46.15 13.12 52.96
C LYS A 167 -45.24 14.38 52.93
N ALA A 168 -45.04 15.17 51.87
CA ALA A 168 -45.81 15.61 50.71
C ALA A 168 -44.79 16.19 49.68
N GLY A 169 -45.04 16.50 48.41
CA GLY A 169 -46.24 16.54 47.59
C GLY A 169 -45.93 17.35 46.32
N GLY A 170 -46.64 17.04 45.24
CA GLY A 170 -47.17 18.03 44.30
C GLY A 170 -46.25 18.66 43.25
N PRO A 171 -46.84 19.24 42.17
CA PRO A 171 -46.39 18.95 40.81
C PRO A 171 -46.13 20.20 39.93
N GLU A 172 -45.87 19.91 38.64
CA GLU A 172 -46.28 20.67 37.45
C GLU A 172 -45.41 21.81 36.87
N VAL A 173 -45.32 21.70 35.54
CA VAL A 173 -45.30 22.71 34.45
C VAL A 173 -44.23 23.82 34.41
N HIS A 174 -43.48 23.83 33.32
CA HIS A 174 -43.67 24.80 32.23
C HIS A 174 -43.06 24.29 30.91
#